data_AF-A0A6H3NT08-F1
#
_entry.id   AF-A0A6H3NT08-F1
#
_cell.length_a   1.000
_cell.length_b   1.000
_cell.length_c   1.000
_cell.angle_alpha   90.00
_cell.angle_beta   90.00
_cell.angle_gamma   90.00
#
_symmetry.space_group_name_H-M   'P 1'
#
loop_
_entity.id
_entity.type
_entity.pdbx_description
1 polymer ?
#
loop_
_entity_poly.entity_id
_entity_poly.type
_entity_poly.pdbx_seq_one_letter_code
_entity_poly.pdbx_strand_id
1 'polypeptide(L)' 'MKTKQLSPKQIQTELSKIGFNEYDVFLRVGGVSLMQVKNTINGKSNNQSILMRLEELGVKHGRTLKHGLSKENRSVGKRN' A
#
# COMPACT_ATOMS: atom_id res chain seq x y z
N MET A 1 -13.48 12.29 2.80
CA MET A 1 -13.76 11.18 1.86
C MET A 1 -13.26 9.88 2.47
N LYS A 2 -14.14 8.92 2.79
CA LYS A 2 -13.74 7.60 3.29
C LYS A 2 -13.08 6.83 2.14
N THR A 3 -11.79 6.51 2.25
CA THR A 3 -11.13 5.58 1.32
C THR A 3 -11.82 4.23 1.46
N LYS A 4 -12.55 3.82 0.43
CA LYS A 4 -13.24 2.53 0.40
C LYS A 4 -12.18 1.43 0.51
N GLN A 5 -12.13 0.75 1.64
CA GLN A 5 -11.20 -0.34 1.87
C GLN A 5 -11.52 -1.48 0.90
N LEU A 6 -10.55 -1.90 0.11
CA LEU A 6 -10.73 -3.03 -0.80
C LEU A 6 -10.78 -4.32 0.00
N SER A 7 -11.66 -5.23 -0.41
CA SER A 7 -11.65 -6.60 0.10
C SER A 7 -10.39 -7.35 -0.37
N PRO A 8 -9.95 -8.40 0.34
CA PRO A 8 -8.80 -9.21 -0.08
C PRO A 8 -8.88 -9.70 -1.52
N LYS A 9 -10.07 -10.13 -1.96
CA LYS A 9 -10.32 -10.57 -3.34
C LYS A 9 -10.08 -9.44 -4.34
N GLN A 10 -10.52 -8.23 -4.03
CA GLN A 10 -10.30 -7.07 -4.92
C GLN A 10 -8.82 -6.70 -4.98
N ILE A 11 -8.09 -6.76 -3.88
CA ILE A 11 -6.63 -6.51 -3.87
C ILE A 11 -5.91 -7.52 -4.78
N GLN A 12 -6.28 -8.80 -4.70
CA GLN A 12 -5.75 -9.83 -5.60
C GLN A 12 -6.15 -9.59 -7.05
N THR A 13 -7.39 -9.18 -7.33
CA THR A 13 -7.81 -8.81 -8.69
C THR A 13 -7.00 -7.63 -9.24
N GLU A 14 -6.77 -6.58 -8.45
CA GLU A 14 -5.97 -5.43 -8.89
C GLU A 14 -4.50 -5.80 -9.12
N LEU A 15 -3.91 -6.64 -8.28
CA LEU A 15 -2.57 -7.20 -8.51
C LEU A 15 -2.52 -8.02 -9.82
N SER A 16 -3.49 -8.89 -10.05
CA SER A 16 -3.55 -9.69 -11.27
C SER A 16 -3.70 -8.83 -12.54
N LYS A 17 -4.42 -7.71 -12.48
CA LYS A 17 -4.57 -6.77 -13.62
C LYS A 17 -3.24 -6.17 -14.07
N ILE A 18 -2.29 -5.99 -13.15
CA ILE A 18 -0.94 -5.50 -13.46
C ILE A 18 0.05 -6.65 -13.69
N GLY A 19 -0.42 -7.91 -13.73
CA GLY A 19 0.41 -9.09 -13.94
C GLY A 19 1.21 -9.53 -12.71
N PHE A 20 0.80 -9.12 -11.50
CA PHE A 20 1.46 -9.45 -10.25
C PHE A 20 0.63 -10.43 -9.43
N ASN A 21 1.32 -11.27 -8.67
CA ASN A 21 0.74 -12.09 -7.62
C ASN A 21 1.41 -11.79 -6.25
N GLU A 22 1.01 -12.50 -5.21
CA GLU A 22 1.53 -12.32 -3.85
C GLU A 22 3.04 -12.63 -3.73
N TYR A 23 3.54 -13.54 -4.56
CA TYR A 23 4.96 -13.88 -4.63
C TYR A 23 5.78 -12.75 -5.27
N ASP A 24 5.26 -12.09 -6.30
CA ASP A 24 5.92 -10.91 -6.89
C ASP A 24 6.04 -9.76 -5.90
N VAL A 25 5.02 -9.56 -5.06
CA VAL A 25 5.07 -8.59 -3.96
C VAL A 25 6.14 -8.99 -2.95
N PHE A 26 6.20 -10.26 -2.55
CA PHE A 26 7.22 -10.79 -1.64
C PHE A 26 8.65 -10.53 -2.15
N LEU A 27 8.91 -10.79 -3.44
CA LEU A 27 10.23 -10.57 -4.05
C LEU A 27 10.70 -9.11 -4.03
N ARG A 28 9.77 -8.14 -3.90
CA ARG A 28 10.05 -6.71 -4.02
C ARG A 28 10.10 -5.95 -2.70
N VAL A 29 9.55 -6.51 -1.61
CA VAL A 29 9.53 -5.84 -0.29
C VAL A 29 10.83 -6.10 0.48
N GLY A 30 11.42 -7.30 0.37
CA GLY A 30 12.59 -7.71 1.14
C GLY A 30 12.34 -7.78 2.66
N GLY A 31 13.04 -8.66 3.36
CA GLY A 31 12.98 -8.72 4.84
C GLY A 31 11.62 -9.13 5.44
N VAL A 32 10.69 -9.66 4.65
CA VAL A 32 9.38 -10.19 5.09
C VAL A 32 9.18 -11.60 4.58
N SER A 33 8.41 -12.42 5.29
CA SER A 33 8.02 -13.76 4.80
C SER A 33 6.83 -13.68 3.85
N LEU A 34 6.72 -14.66 2.94
CA LEU A 34 5.54 -14.79 2.08
C LEU A 34 4.23 -14.88 2.89
N MET A 35 4.27 -15.50 4.08
CA MET A 35 3.13 -15.55 4.99
C MET A 35 2.71 -14.15 5.46
N GLN A 36 3.68 -13.26 5.76
CA GLN A 36 3.37 -11.88 6.13
C GLN A 36 2.68 -11.12 4.99
N VAL A 37 3.12 -11.33 3.74
CA VAL A 37 2.47 -10.75 2.55
C VAL A 37 1.02 -11.21 2.43
N LYS A 38 0.78 -12.53 2.50
CA LYS A 38 -0.57 -13.11 2.48
C LYS A 38 -1.44 -12.57 3.61
N ASN A 39 -0.90 -12.47 4.82
CA ASN A 39 -1.63 -11.94 5.97
C ASN A 39 -1.97 -10.45 5.80
N THR A 40 -1.07 -9.65 5.23
CA THR A 40 -1.36 -8.23 4.97
C THR A 40 -2.41 -8.08 3.87
N ILE A 41 -2.27 -8.76 2.72
CA ILE A 41 -3.26 -8.74 1.63
C ILE A 41 -4.66 -9.17 2.13
N ASN A 42 -4.73 -10.20 2.98
CA ASN A 42 -5.97 -10.67 3.59
C ASN A 42 -6.49 -9.79 4.73
N GLY A 43 -5.80 -8.70 5.09
CA GLY A 43 -6.20 -7.80 6.16
C GLY A 43 -6.05 -8.39 7.56
N LYS A 44 -5.28 -9.47 7.73
CA LYS A 44 -4.93 -10.09 9.02
C LYS A 44 -3.74 -9.42 9.70
N SER A 45 -2.93 -8.67 8.96
CA SER A 45 -1.81 -7.88 9.51
C SER A 45 -1.70 -6.51 8.84
N ASN A 46 -0.98 -5.59 9.48
CA ASN A 46 -0.75 -4.22 9.03
C ASN A 46 0.74 -3.94 8.78
N ASN A 47 1.42 -4.83 8.05
CA ASN A 47 2.83 -4.64 7.74
C ASN A 47 3.00 -3.45 6.79
N GLN A 48 3.64 -2.38 7.27
CA GLN A 48 3.74 -1.12 6.54
C GLN A 48 4.55 -1.25 5.25
N SER A 49 5.65 -2.02 5.25
CA SER A 49 6.47 -2.22 4.05
C SER A 49 5.68 -2.87 2.91
N ILE A 50 4.80 -3.81 3.24
CA ILE A 50 3.92 -4.46 2.26
C ILE A 50 2.82 -3.47 1.79
N LEU A 51 2.20 -2.72 2.71
CA LEU A 51 1.16 -1.75 2.37
C LEU A 51 1.68 -0.62 1.47
N MET A 52 2.90 -0.12 1.74
CA MET A 52 3.57 0.86 0.89
C MET A 52 3.84 0.28 -0.48
N ARG A 53 4.34 -0.96 -0.56
CA ARG A 53 4.61 -1.58 -1.86
C ARG A 53 3.34 -1.81 -2.68
N LEU A 54 2.23 -2.18 -2.04
CA LEU A 54 0.94 -2.28 -2.72
C LEU A 54 0.49 -0.92 -3.29
N GLU A 55 0.69 0.17 -2.54
CA GLU A 55 0.37 1.53 -3.01
C GLU A 55 1.28 1.99 -4.17
N GLU A 56 2.58 1.68 -4.14
CA GLU A 56 3.51 1.92 -5.25
C GLU A 56 3.10 1.18 -6.53
N LEU A 57 2.49 0.00 -6.38
CA LEU A 57 1.90 -0.79 -7.48
C LEU A 57 0.51 -0.27 -7.90
N GLY A 58 0.01 0.81 -7.29
CA GLY A 58 -1.32 1.37 -7.56
C GLY A 58 -2.48 0.63 -6.87
N VAL A 59 -2.20 -0.37 -6.04
CA VAL A 59 -3.19 -1.20 -5.36
C VAL A 59 -3.53 -0.63 -3.98
N LYS A 60 -4.72 -0.04 -3.86
CA LYS A 60 -5.16 0.64 -2.63
C LYS A 60 -5.75 -0.34 -1.62
N HIS A 61 -4.94 -0.80 -0.66
CA HIS A 61 -5.40 -1.67 0.43
C HIS A 61 -6.38 -0.95 1.39
N GLY A 62 -6.33 0.38 1.46
CA GLY A 62 -7.16 1.20 2.34
C GLY A 62 -6.64 1.33 3.78
N ARG A 63 -5.65 0.49 4.15
CA ARG A 63 -4.85 0.63 5.38
C ARG A 63 -3.49 1.29 5.15
N THR A 64 -3.13 1.55 3.89
CA THR A 64 -1.92 2.30 3.58
C THR A 64 -2.11 3.71 4.14
N LEU A 65 -1.29 4.06 5.13
CA LEU A 65 -1.21 5.43 5.60
C LEU A 65 -0.71 6.23 4.41
N LYS A 66 -1.48 7.25 3.99
CA LYS A 66 -1.11 8.15 2.89
C LYS A 66 0.31 8.66 3.13
N HIS A 67 1.30 8.04 2.52
CA HIS A 67 2.65 8.54 2.55
C HIS A 67 2.68 9.68 1.53
N GLY A 68 2.44 10.91 1.99
CA GLY A 68 2.80 12.11 1.24
C GLY A 68 1.89 12.50 0.07
N LEU A 69 0.60 12.72 0.30
CA LEU A 69 0.00 14.00 -0.15
C LEU A 69 0.02 14.97 1.04
N SER A 70 1.19 15.13 1.66
CA SER A 70 1.48 16.40 2.32
C SER A 70 1.75 17.36 1.18
N LYS A 71 0.72 18.08 0.73
CA LYS A 71 0.97 19.37 0.13
C LYS A 71 1.69 20.15 1.22
N GLU A 72 3.00 20.29 1.08
CA GLU A 72 3.71 21.38 1.72
C GLU A 72 3.04 22.68 1.27
N ASN A 73 2.03 23.12 2.00
CA ASN A 73 1.76 24.54 2.13
C ASN A 73 2.87 25.09 3.04
N ARG A 74 4.12 25.07 2.56
CA ARG A 74 5.12 26.01 3.06
C ARG A 74 4.71 27.36 2.52
N SER A 75 3.74 27.97 3.19
CA SER A 75 3.61 29.43 3.17
C SER A 75 4.92 29.95 3.74
N VAL A 76 5.85 30.27 2.85
CA VAL A 76 7.04 31.06 3.18
C VAL A 76 6.51 32.45 3.51
N GLY A 77 6.07 32.61 4.77
CA GLY A 77 5.70 33.89 5.33
C GLY A 77 6.90 34.81 5.27
N LYS A 78 6.75 35.89 4.51
CA LYS A 78 7.67 37.02 4.37
C LYS A 78 8.40 37.32 5.69
N ARG A 79 9.73 37.37 5.62
CA ARG A 79 10.53 38.13 6.60
C ARG A 79 10.25 39.61 6.36
N ASN A 80 9.72 40.28 7.39
CA ASN A 80 9.83 41.74 7.52
C ASN A 80 11.22 42.09 8.04
#